data_AF-A0A353VHK6-F1
#
_entry.id   AF-A0A353VHK6-F1
#
_cell.length_a   1.000
_cell.length_b   1.000
_cell.length_c   1.000
_cell.angle_alpha   90.00
_cell.angle_beta   90.00
_cell.angle_gamma   90.00
#
_symmetry.space_group_name_H-M   'P 1'
#
loop_
_entity.id
_entity.type
_entity.pdbx_description
1 polymer ?
#
loop_
_entity_poly.entity_id
_entity_poly.type
_entity_poly.pdbx_seq_one_letter_code
_entity_poly.pdbx_strand_id
1 'polypeptide(L)'
;MQLEHNKPVQMTRNLIILVLTTFVLLSCTKEETPTLDPPFDKVQGLDGTWEVSSAAIIDEQSVLKDEIDLSDFYTADPSSLMRLTFNSVDFSYSVEEGEGINYFGSGGNWEYDDPNFPAYIYLYTQADSVADTIVLQMGTTVNEFINNLDLKFPRECNSTVVSAYRFSFQRQ
;
A
#
# COMPACT_ATOMS: atom_id res chain seq x y z
N MET A 1 94.74 -11.36 4.89
CA MET A 1 93.63 -12.13 5.50
C MET A 1 92.38 -11.28 5.29
N GLN A 2 91.55 -11.68 4.33
CA GLN A 2 90.53 -10.85 3.67
C GLN A 2 89.26 -10.67 4.52
N LEU A 3 88.65 -9.50 4.39
CA LEU A 3 87.32 -9.14 4.89
C LEU A 3 86.23 -9.84 4.07
N GLU A 4 85.21 -10.42 4.72
CA GLU A 4 83.87 -10.62 4.14
C GLU A 4 82.83 -10.38 5.25
N HIS A 5 82.17 -9.22 5.25
CA HIS A 5 80.93 -8.88 4.55
C HIS A 5 79.68 -9.54 5.15
N ASN A 6 79.13 -8.82 6.11
CA ASN A 6 77.79 -8.94 6.68
C ASN A 6 76.70 -8.93 5.58
N LYS A 7 75.80 -9.92 5.55
CA LYS A 7 74.43 -9.80 4.99
C LYS A 7 73.59 -11.04 5.31
N PRO A 8 72.47 -10.86 6.02
CA PRO A 8 71.23 -11.44 5.52
C PRO A 8 70.07 -10.44 5.63
N VAL A 9 70.10 -9.38 4.82
CA VAL A 9 68.99 -8.38 4.75
C VAL A 9 68.00 -8.68 3.61
N GLN A 10 68.30 -9.63 2.72
CA GLN A 10 67.44 -9.90 1.55
C GLN A 10 66.31 -10.91 1.78
N MET A 11 66.46 -11.88 2.68
CA MET A 11 65.45 -12.94 2.89
C MET A 11 64.24 -12.46 3.69
N THR A 12 64.44 -11.55 4.64
CA THR A 12 63.38 -10.94 5.46
C THR A 12 62.49 -9.97 4.68
N ARG A 13 63.04 -9.28 3.68
CA ARG A 13 62.30 -8.31 2.85
C ARG A 13 61.28 -8.99 1.92
N ASN A 14 61.62 -10.13 1.35
CA ASN A 14 60.71 -10.89 0.48
C ASN A 14 59.60 -11.60 1.28
N LEU A 15 59.88 -12.01 2.52
CA LEU A 15 58.88 -12.60 3.41
C LEU A 15 57.83 -11.57 3.85
N ILE A 16 58.25 -10.34 4.15
CA ILE A 16 57.34 -9.24 4.52
C ILE A 16 56.42 -8.87 3.35
N ILE A 17 56.94 -8.84 2.12
CA ILE A 17 56.13 -8.55 0.93
C ILE A 17 55.07 -9.64 0.72
N LEU A 18 55.44 -10.92 0.87
CA LEU A 18 54.53 -12.06 0.71
C LEU A 18 53.39 -12.03 1.74
N VAL A 19 53.71 -11.74 3.01
CA VAL A 19 52.75 -11.65 4.12
C VAL A 19 51.82 -10.44 3.96
N LEU A 20 52.31 -9.33 3.41
CA LEU A 20 51.50 -8.14 3.17
C LEU A 20 50.50 -8.37 2.02
N THR A 21 50.90 -9.09 0.96
CA THR A 21 49.99 -9.43 -0.15
C THR A 21 48.86 -10.39 0.24
N THR A 22 49.08 -11.32 1.17
CA THR A 22 48.01 -12.21 1.66
C THR A 22 47.00 -11.51 2.54
N PHE A 23 47.39 -10.46 3.27
CA PHE A 23 46.46 -9.67 4.09
C PHE A 23 45.50 -8.81 3.25
N VAL A 24 45.95 -8.30 2.09
CA VAL A 24 45.09 -7.49 1.20
C VAL A 24 43.97 -8.33 0.57
N LEU A 25 44.20 -9.62 0.31
CA LEU A 25 43.20 -10.53 -0.28
C LEU A 25 42.13 -10.98 0.73
N LEU A 26 42.41 -10.90 2.03
CA LEU A 26 41.45 -11.24 3.10
C LEU A 26 40.63 -10.04 3.58
N SER A 27 41.00 -8.81 3.19
CA SER A 27 40.30 -7.58 3.57
C SER A 27 39.07 -7.26 2.70
N CYS A 28 38.76 -8.11 1.72
CA CYS A 28 37.54 -7.99 0.92
C CYS A 28 36.38 -8.68 1.66
N THR A 29 35.99 -8.16 2.82
CA THR A 29 34.68 -8.50 3.41
C THR A 29 33.61 -8.08 2.42
N LYS A 30 32.81 -9.05 1.96
CA LYS A 30 31.64 -8.80 1.13
C LYS A 30 30.79 -7.77 1.88
N GLU A 31 30.61 -6.58 1.31
CA GLU A 31 29.62 -5.64 1.83
C GLU A 31 28.28 -6.37 1.75
N GLU A 32 27.72 -6.71 2.91
CA GLU A 32 26.34 -7.17 2.98
C GLU A 32 25.50 -5.96 2.57
N THR A 33 25.10 -5.93 1.30
CA THR A 33 24.04 -5.03 0.85
C THR A 33 22.84 -5.30 1.76
N PRO A 34 22.36 -4.32 2.53
CA PRO A 34 21.18 -4.51 3.35
C PRO A 34 20.08 -5.03 2.44
N THR A 35 19.62 -6.25 2.68
CA THR A 35 18.45 -6.78 1.97
C THR A 35 17.27 -5.96 2.44
N LEU A 36 16.66 -5.21 1.53
CA LEU A 36 15.40 -4.55 1.81
C LEU A 36 14.38 -5.63 2.18
N ASP A 37 13.59 -5.37 3.22
CA ASP A 37 12.47 -6.22 3.56
C ASP A 37 11.50 -6.32 2.37
N PRO A 38 10.80 -7.46 2.22
CA PRO A 38 9.79 -7.59 1.18
C PRO A 38 8.70 -6.53 1.35
N PRO A 39 8.09 -6.05 0.24
CA PRO A 39 7.01 -5.09 0.31
C PRO A 39 5.83 -5.63 1.12
N PHE A 40 5.16 -4.76 1.87
CA PHE A 40 3.97 -5.12 2.63
C PHE A 40 2.85 -5.62 1.72
N ASP A 41 2.20 -6.69 2.14
CA ASP A 41 1.04 -7.27 1.48
C ASP A 41 -0.18 -6.35 1.59
N LYS A 42 -0.68 -5.86 0.45
CA LYS A 42 -1.84 -4.96 0.37
C LYS A 42 -3.16 -5.70 0.53
N VAL A 43 -3.20 -6.97 0.13
CA VAL A 43 -4.39 -7.83 0.25
C VAL A 43 -4.64 -8.11 1.73
N GLN A 44 -3.60 -8.49 2.47
CA GLN A 44 -3.68 -8.59 3.94
C GLN A 44 -3.91 -7.22 4.59
N GLY A 45 -3.35 -6.15 4.02
CA GLY A 45 -3.58 -4.79 4.48
C GLY A 45 -5.04 -4.36 4.49
N LEU A 46 -5.86 -4.83 3.55
CA LEU A 46 -7.28 -4.49 3.46
C LEU A 46 -8.16 -5.32 4.41
N ASP A 47 -7.70 -6.48 4.84
CA ASP A 47 -8.45 -7.38 5.72
C ASP A 47 -8.93 -6.66 6.99
N GLY A 48 -10.21 -6.86 7.32
CA GLY A 48 -10.84 -6.29 8.50
C GLY A 48 -12.02 -5.38 8.21
N THR A 49 -12.47 -4.68 9.26
CA THR A 49 -13.64 -3.81 9.23
C THR A 49 -13.22 -2.33 9.23
N TRP A 50 -13.84 -1.58 8.34
CA TRP A 50 -13.56 -0.17 8.05
C TRP A 50 -14.84 0.63 8.27
N GLU A 51 -14.81 1.57 9.20
CA GLU A 51 -15.95 2.40 9.58
C GLU A 51 -15.82 3.79 8.96
N VAL A 52 -16.92 4.30 8.39
CA VAL A 52 -16.91 5.62 7.73
C VAL A 52 -16.58 6.72 8.73
N SER A 53 -15.68 7.62 8.33
CA SER A 53 -15.22 8.74 9.16
C SER A 53 -15.43 10.10 8.50
N SER A 54 -15.48 10.14 7.16
CA SER A 54 -15.86 11.33 6.41
C SER A 54 -16.29 10.97 4.99
N ALA A 55 -17.01 11.90 4.36
CA ALA A 55 -17.42 11.81 2.97
C ALA A 55 -17.37 13.19 2.32
N ALA A 56 -17.02 13.26 1.04
CA ALA A 56 -17.00 14.50 0.27
C ALA A 56 -17.33 14.26 -1.21
N ILE A 57 -17.84 15.29 -1.88
CA ILE A 57 -17.91 15.32 -3.36
C ILE A 57 -16.77 16.19 -3.86
N ILE A 58 -15.98 15.66 -4.79
CA ILE A 58 -14.90 16.36 -5.49
C ILE A 58 -15.40 16.77 -6.86
N ASP A 59 -15.19 18.04 -7.24
CA ASP A 59 -15.30 18.50 -8.62
C ASP A 59 -14.03 18.12 -9.38
N GLU A 60 -14.15 17.12 -10.26
CA GLU A 60 -13.02 16.60 -11.02
C GLU A 60 -12.67 17.47 -12.24
N GLN A 61 -13.52 18.42 -12.61
CA GLN A 61 -13.26 19.40 -13.67
C GLN A 61 -12.56 20.66 -13.14
N SER A 62 -12.67 20.94 -11.85
CA SER A 62 -11.91 22.02 -11.21
C SER A 62 -10.42 21.71 -11.18
N VAL A 63 -9.59 22.71 -11.52
CA VAL A 63 -8.13 22.62 -11.43
C VAL A 63 -7.67 22.42 -9.99
N LEU A 64 -8.39 23.02 -9.04
CA LEU A 64 -8.08 22.94 -7.61
C LEU A 64 -8.70 21.73 -6.92
N LYS A 65 -9.56 20.97 -7.63
CA LYS A 65 -10.35 19.86 -7.08
C LYS A 65 -11.17 20.31 -5.88
N ASP A 66 -12.03 21.31 -6.11
CA ASP A 66 -12.91 21.84 -5.07
C ASP A 66 -13.77 20.73 -4.46
N GLU A 67 -13.95 20.77 -3.14
CA GLU A 67 -14.65 19.72 -2.39
C GLU A 67 -15.87 20.28 -1.66
N ILE A 68 -16.95 19.50 -1.65
CA ILE A 68 -18.12 19.71 -0.80
C ILE A 68 -18.07 18.65 0.29
N ASP A 69 -17.91 19.09 1.54
CA ASP A 69 -17.92 18.21 2.70
C ASP A 69 -19.34 17.68 2.98
N LEU A 70 -19.46 16.37 3.11
CA LEU A 70 -20.69 15.64 3.44
C LEU A 70 -20.55 14.85 4.75
N SER A 71 -19.48 15.03 5.51
CA SER A 71 -19.16 14.20 6.68
C SER A 71 -20.33 14.15 7.67
N ASP A 72 -20.92 15.30 8.01
CA ASP A 72 -22.07 15.38 8.92
C ASP A 72 -23.26 14.52 8.46
N PHE A 73 -23.46 14.31 7.16
CA PHE A 73 -24.55 13.48 6.64
C PHE A 73 -24.31 11.97 6.84
N TYR A 74 -23.05 11.57 6.98
CA TYR A 74 -22.64 10.17 7.14
C TYR A 74 -22.24 9.83 8.59
N THR A 75 -21.96 10.84 9.42
CA THR A 75 -21.43 10.66 10.78
C THR A 75 -22.24 11.36 11.88
N ALA A 76 -23.45 11.84 11.60
CA ALA A 76 -24.27 12.54 12.60
C ALA A 76 -24.69 11.62 13.75
N ASP A 77 -25.02 10.36 13.47
CA ASP A 77 -25.28 9.32 14.47
C ASP A 77 -24.11 8.33 14.60
N PRO A 78 -23.30 8.41 15.68
CA PRO A 78 -22.21 7.47 15.92
C PRO A 78 -22.64 6.02 16.13
N SER A 79 -23.94 5.76 16.38
CA SER A 79 -24.47 4.40 16.55
C SER A 79 -24.89 3.74 15.23
N SER A 80 -24.92 4.51 14.13
CA SER A 80 -25.38 4.07 12.82
C SER A 80 -24.39 4.46 11.71
N LEU A 81 -23.10 4.20 11.93
CA LEU A 81 -22.04 4.43 10.93
C LEU A 81 -21.98 3.30 9.90
N MET A 82 -21.76 3.65 8.63
CA MET A 82 -21.55 2.68 7.57
C MET A 82 -20.23 1.92 7.79
N ARG A 83 -20.25 0.60 7.63
CA ARG A 83 -19.07 -0.26 7.76
C ARG A 83 -18.88 -1.16 6.55
N LEU A 84 -17.64 -1.24 6.09
CA LEU A 84 -17.20 -2.20 5.08
C LEU A 84 -16.33 -3.26 5.76
N THR A 85 -16.63 -4.53 5.55
CA THR A 85 -15.77 -5.62 6.05
C THR A 85 -15.21 -6.38 4.86
N PHE A 86 -13.89 -6.50 4.78
CA PHE A 86 -13.19 -7.26 3.74
C PHE A 86 -12.52 -8.49 4.34
N ASN A 87 -12.62 -9.61 3.63
CA ASN A 87 -11.94 -10.85 3.95
C ASN A 87 -10.92 -11.18 2.87
N SER A 88 -9.66 -11.34 3.27
CA SER A 88 -8.53 -11.64 2.38
C SER A 88 -8.37 -13.13 2.06
N VAL A 89 -9.01 -14.02 2.83
CA VAL A 89 -8.91 -15.49 2.65
C VAL A 89 -9.78 -15.96 1.49
N ASP A 90 -11.00 -15.44 1.39
CA ASP A 90 -11.97 -15.82 0.35
C ASP A 90 -12.35 -14.67 -0.60
N PHE A 91 -11.71 -13.51 -0.45
CA PHE A 91 -11.97 -12.30 -1.24
C PHE A 91 -13.44 -11.88 -1.19
N SER A 92 -14.13 -12.12 -0.08
CA SER A 92 -15.48 -11.62 0.17
C SER A 92 -15.48 -10.26 0.84
N TYR A 93 -16.55 -9.50 0.64
CA TYR A 93 -16.81 -8.28 1.40
C TYR A 93 -18.29 -8.16 1.76
N SER A 94 -18.58 -7.42 2.82
CA SER A 94 -19.94 -7.08 3.24
C SER A 94 -20.04 -5.61 3.59
N VAL A 95 -21.27 -5.09 3.48
CA VAL A 95 -21.60 -3.71 3.83
C VAL A 95 -22.66 -3.73 4.92
N GLU A 96 -22.36 -3.05 6.02
CA GLU A 96 -23.37 -2.66 7.00
C GLU A 96 -23.77 -1.22 6.69
N GLU A 97 -25.02 -1.04 6.27
CA GLU A 97 -25.53 0.27 5.94
C GLU A 97 -25.65 1.13 7.20
N GLY A 98 -25.20 2.37 7.09
CA GLY A 98 -25.36 3.40 8.11
C GLY A 98 -26.16 4.58 7.58
N GLU A 99 -26.00 5.75 8.20
CA GLU A 99 -26.53 6.99 7.66
C GLU A 99 -25.89 7.32 6.29
N GLY A 100 -26.67 8.01 5.47
CA GLY A 100 -26.25 8.45 4.15
C GLY A 100 -26.64 7.53 3.00
N ILE A 101 -26.06 7.77 1.82
CA ILE A 101 -26.31 6.97 0.61
C ILE A 101 -25.23 5.89 0.49
N ASN A 102 -25.66 4.64 0.38
CA ASN A 102 -24.81 3.50 0.10
C ASN A 102 -24.47 3.39 -1.39
N TYR A 103 -23.16 3.40 -1.70
CA TYR A 103 -22.63 3.21 -3.06
C TYR A 103 -21.83 1.90 -3.22
N PHE A 104 -21.82 1.03 -2.21
CA PHE A 104 -20.95 -0.16 -2.13
C PHE A 104 -21.72 -1.48 -2.33
N GLY A 105 -23.05 -1.40 -2.52
CA GLY A 105 -23.94 -2.56 -2.56
C GLY A 105 -24.14 -3.16 -1.16
N SER A 106 -24.66 -4.38 -1.08
CA SER A 106 -24.84 -5.11 0.19
C SER A 106 -23.66 -6.01 0.54
N GLY A 107 -22.82 -6.33 -0.43
CA GLY A 107 -21.69 -7.25 -0.30
C GLY A 107 -21.46 -8.08 -1.57
N GLY A 108 -20.46 -8.95 -1.51
CA GLY A 108 -20.09 -9.82 -2.63
C GLY A 108 -18.62 -10.20 -2.57
N ASN A 109 -17.94 -10.14 -3.72
CA ASN A 109 -16.50 -10.37 -3.82
C ASN A 109 -15.76 -9.08 -4.17
N TRP A 110 -14.48 -9.00 -3.84
CA TRP A 110 -13.64 -7.87 -4.16
C TRP A 110 -12.32 -8.29 -4.79
N GLU A 111 -11.72 -7.39 -5.57
CA GLU A 111 -10.44 -7.62 -6.23
C GLU A 111 -9.71 -6.29 -6.46
N TYR A 112 -8.38 -6.29 -6.39
CA TYR A 112 -7.56 -5.16 -6.83
C TYR A 112 -7.22 -5.26 -8.32
N ASP A 113 -7.01 -4.13 -8.98
CA ASP A 113 -6.43 -4.11 -10.33
C ASP A 113 -5.02 -4.69 -10.38
N ASP A 114 -4.19 -4.35 -9.38
CA ASP A 114 -2.88 -4.97 -9.12
C ASP A 114 -2.71 -5.17 -7.61
N PRO A 115 -2.53 -6.42 -7.11
CA PRO A 115 -2.38 -6.68 -5.69
C PRO A 115 -1.10 -6.09 -5.07
N ASN A 116 -0.10 -5.72 -5.88
CA ASN A 116 1.15 -5.10 -5.40
C ASN A 116 1.07 -3.58 -5.38
N PHE A 117 0.36 -2.99 -6.35
CA PHE A 117 0.28 -1.54 -6.56
C PHE A 117 -1.17 -1.11 -6.90
N PRO A 118 -2.11 -1.27 -5.96
CA PRO A 118 -3.53 -1.09 -6.26
C PRO A 118 -3.85 0.39 -6.53
N ALA A 119 -4.39 0.66 -7.72
CA ALA A 119 -4.99 1.95 -8.06
C ALA A 119 -6.52 1.89 -8.00
N TYR A 120 -7.09 0.69 -8.17
CA TYR A 120 -8.53 0.46 -8.15
C TYR A 120 -8.88 -0.78 -7.33
N ILE A 121 -10.06 -0.73 -6.72
CA ILE A 121 -10.73 -1.91 -6.15
C ILE A 121 -12.05 -2.10 -6.89
N TYR A 122 -12.29 -3.34 -7.29
CA TYR A 122 -13.53 -3.82 -7.90
C TYR A 122 -14.36 -4.50 -6.85
N LEU A 123 -15.62 -4.10 -6.72
CA LEU A 123 -16.60 -4.80 -5.89
C LEU A 123 -17.61 -5.49 -6.81
N TYR A 124 -17.54 -6.81 -6.85
CA TYR A 124 -18.47 -7.66 -7.57
C TYR A 124 -19.68 -7.92 -6.71
N THR A 125 -20.74 -7.16 -6.96
CA THR A 125 -21.97 -7.21 -6.16
C THR A 125 -22.93 -8.23 -6.76
N GLN A 126 -23.69 -8.90 -5.90
CA GLN A 126 -24.82 -9.71 -6.32
C GLN A 126 -26.10 -9.10 -5.75
N ALA A 127 -26.72 -8.19 -6.51
CA ALA A 127 -28.04 -7.65 -6.18
C ALA A 127 -29.10 -8.33 -7.04
N ASP A 128 -30.10 -8.95 -6.42
CA ASP A 128 -31.34 -9.41 -7.06
C ASP A 128 -31.16 -10.18 -8.39
N SER A 129 -30.19 -11.09 -8.46
CA SER A 129 -29.86 -11.93 -9.63
C SER A 129 -29.18 -11.21 -10.81
N VAL A 130 -28.72 -9.98 -10.62
CA VAL A 130 -27.88 -9.23 -11.57
C VAL A 130 -26.51 -8.99 -10.94
N ALA A 131 -25.46 -9.45 -11.62
CA ALA A 131 -24.09 -9.11 -11.24
C ALA A 131 -23.78 -7.69 -11.73
N ASP A 132 -23.39 -6.81 -10.82
CA ASP A 132 -22.90 -5.48 -11.14
C ASP A 132 -21.52 -5.28 -10.51
N THR A 133 -20.65 -4.53 -11.19
CA THR A 133 -19.28 -4.26 -10.76
C THR A 133 -19.14 -2.79 -10.41
N ILE A 134 -18.89 -2.51 -9.14
CA ILE A 134 -18.59 -1.16 -8.67
C ILE A 134 -17.08 -0.98 -8.74
N VAL A 135 -16.64 0.02 -9.51
CA VAL A 135 -15.22 0.36 -9.64
C VAL A 135 -14.93 1.57 -8.76
N LEU A 136 -14.00 1.41 -7.83
CA LEU A 136 -13.57 2.46 -6.92
C LEU A 136 -12.09 2.74 -7.12
N GLN A 137 -11.72 4.01 -7.17
CA GLN A 137 -10.31 4.41 -7.17
C GLN A 137 -9.80 4.48 -5.73
N MET A 138 -8.61 3.94 -5.50
CA MET A 138 -7.93 4.01 -4.21
C MET A 138 -7.39 5.43 -3.98
N GLY A 139 -7.80 6.07 -2.89
CA GLY A 139 -7.21 7.31 -2.39
C GLY A 139 -5.99 7.06 -1.50
N THR A 140 -5.93 5.89 -0.86
CA THR A 140 -4.80 5.45 -0.04
C THR A 140 -4.47 3.99 -0.33
N THR A 141 -3.20 3.62 -0.17
CA THR A 141 -2.77 2.23 -0.21
C THR A 141 -2.67 1.71 1.22
N VAL A 142 -3.43 0.67 1.54
CA VAL A 142 -3.49 0.10 2.90
C VAL A 142 -2.42 -0.97 3.12
N ASN A 143 -1.94 -1.07 4.34
CA ASN A 143 -1.10 -2.16 4.84
C ASN A 143 -1.43 -2.36 6.34
N GLU A 144 -0.78 -3.31 7.00
CA GLU A 144 -1.02 -3.64 8.42
C GLU A 144 -0.83 -2.47 9.41
N PHE A 145 -0.16 -1.38 9.02
CA PHE A 145 0.09 -0.20 9.85
C PHE A 145 -0.74 1.03 9.44
N ILE A 146 -1.38 1.00 8.27
CA ILE A 146 -2.23 2.09 7.78
C ILE A 146 -3.67 1.82 8.20
N ASN A 147 -4.21 2.75 9.00
CA ASN A 147 -5.54 2.65 9.60
C ASN A 147 -6.60 3.48 8.88
N ASN A 148 -6.26 4.13 7.77
CA ASN A 148 -7.20 4.89 6.97
C ASN A 148 -7.30 4.35 5.54
N LEU A 149 -8.53 4.14 5.10
CA LEU A 149 -8.86 3.69 3.76
C LEU A 149 -9.67 4.79 3.07
N ASP A 150 -9.14 5.32 1.97
CA ASP A 150 -9.87 6.28 1.13
C ASP A 150 -10.31 5.59 -0.16
N LEU A 151 -11.60 5.67 -0.46
CA LEU A 151 -12.22 5.13 -1.68
C LEU A 151 -12.94 6.24 -2.42
N LYS A 152 -12.69 6.34 -3.73
CA LYS A 152 -13.34 7.32 -4.60
C LYS A 152 -14.24 6.63 -5.61
N PHE A 153 -15.48 7.06 -5.68
CA PHE A 153 -16.46 6.61 -6.67
C PHE A 153 -16.65 7.69 -7.76
N PRO A 154 -16.05 7.51 -8.95
CA PRO A 154 -16.12 8.49 -10.03
C PRO A 154 -17.52 8.54 -10.66
N ARG A 155 -17.92 9.74 -11.08
CA ARG A 155 -19.15 10.00 -11.83
C ARG A 155 -18.78 10.57 -13.19
N GLU A 156 -19.22 9.89 -14.23
CA GLU A 156 -18.89 10.25 -15.60
C GLU A 156 -20.07 10.92 -16.32
N CYS A 157 -19.74 11.87 -17.19
CA CYS A 157 -20.62 12.41 -18.21
C CYS A 157 -19.90 12.27 -19.55
N ASN A 158 -20.45 11.49 -20.49
CA ASN A 158 -19.83 11.20 -21.79
C ASN A 158 -18.36 10.73 -21.66
N SER A 159 -18.10 9.75 -20.79
CA SER A 159 -16.77 9.18 -20.53
C SER A 159 -15.74 10.15 -19.94
N THR A 160 -16.18 11.32 -19.48
CA THR A 160 -15.35 12.26 -18.73
C THR A 160 -15.78 12.24 -17.27
N VAL A 161 -14.84 12.00 -16.36
CA VAL A 161 -15.11 12.07 -14.91
C VAL A 161 -15.38 13.53 -14.53
N VAL A 162 -16.61 13.86 -14.17
CA VAL A 162 -17.03 15.22 -13.82
C VAL A 162 -17.00 15.47 -12.32
N SER A 163 -17.27 14.44 -11.52
CA SER A 163 -17.17 14.49 -10.08
C SER A 163 -16.81 13.13 -9.50
N ALA A 164 -16.41 13.08 -8.24
CA ALA A 164 -16.19 11.84 -7.52
C ALA A 164 -16.69 11.96 -6.08
N TYR A 165 -17.34 10.92 -5.56
CA TYR A 165 -17.59 10.80 -4.12
C TYR A 165 -16.36 10.18 -3.47
N ARG A 166 -15.73 10.86 -2.52
CA ARG A 166 -14.66 10.29 -1.69
C ARG A 166 -15.24 9.90 -0.34
N PHE A 167 -14.96 8.67 0.08
CA PHE A 167 -15.24 8.16 1.41
C PHE A 167 -13.92 7.84 2.10
N SER A 168 -13.77 8.29 3.33
CA SER A 168 -12.63 7.95 4.18
C SER A 168 -13.12 7.10 5.34
N PHE A 169 -12.47 5.96 5.54
CA PHE A 169 -12.80 5.00 6.58
C PHE A 169 -11.64 4.85 7.57
N GLN A 170 -11.96 4.53 8.81
CA GLN A 170 -11.00 4.16 9.85
C GLN A 170 -11.11 2.66 10.16
N ARG A 171 -9.95 2.02 10.34
CA ARG A 171 -9.88 0.62 10.78
C ARG A 171 -10.40 0.51 12.22
N GLN A 172 -11.21 -0.52 12.49
CA GLN A 172 -11.71 -0.90 13.82
C GLN A 172 -10.80 -1.90 14.52
#